data_AF-A0A916FCN9-F1
#
_entry.id   AF-A0A916FCN9-F1
#
_cell.length_a   1.000
_cell.length_b   1.000
_cell.length_c   1.000
_cell.angle_alpha   90.00
_cell.angle_beta   90.00
_cell.angle_gamma   90.00
#
_symmetry.space_group_name_H-M   'P 1'
#
loop_
_entity.id
_entity.type
_entity.pdbx_description
1 polymer ?
#
loop_
_entity_poly.entity_id
_entity_poly.type
_entity_poly.pdbx_seq_one_letter_code
_entity_poly.pdbx_strand_id
1 'polypeptide(L)'
;MVTTSNSFMILLGATACSLLVLIVLVASAIRIVPENSKLSIFRLGRYIGDQGPGLVFVMPLIDRAIRINVNDQVQHAQALQQMWGVIGETQTPVHTDGHVEVSGQVWSAVSHAPLPAGTKVRVVKVVLEVEKLGP
;
A
#
# COMPACT_ATOMS: atom_id res chain seq x y z
N MET A 1 -11.28 40.13 -51.38
CA MET A 1 -11.74 38.73 -51.22
C MET A 1 -10.77 37.84 -50.42
N VAL A 2 -9.45 38.01 -50.51
CA VAL A 2 -8.46 37.15 -49.81
C VAL A 2 -8.50 37.27 -48.27
N THR A 3 -8.67 38.48 -47.73
CA THR A 3 -8.65 38.70 -46.26
C THR A 3 -9.79 38.00 -45.53
N THR A 4 -11.00 37.99 -46.10
CA THR A 4 -12.18 37.34 -45.51
C THR A 4 -12.03 35.82 -45.44
N SER A 5 -11.35 35.21 -46.42
CA SER A 5 -11.07 33.77 -46.45
C SER A 5 -10.09 33.35 -45.35
N ASN A 6 -9.04 34.13 -45.11
CA ASN A 6 -8.05 33.83 -44.07
C ASN A 6 -8.64 33.93 -42.65
N SER A 7 -9.46 34.96 -42.38
CA SER A 7 -10.11 35.13 -41.08
C SER A 7 -11.05 33.98 -40.74
N PHE A 8 -11.77 33.43 -41.73
CA PHE A 8 -12.66 32.29 -41.54
C PHE A 8 -11.90 31.00 -41.19
N MET A 9 -10.79 30.72 -41.88
CA MET A 9 -9.92 29.57 -41.56
C MET A 9 -9.33 29.66 -40.14
N ILE A 10 -8.93 30.86 -39.70
CA ILE A 10 -8.40 31.08 -38.35
C ILE A 10 -9.47 30.82 -37.29
N LEU A 11 -10.70 31.33 -37.48
CA LEU A 11 -11.80 31.10 -36.54
C LEU A 11 -12.16 29.62 -36.45
N LEU A 12 -12.27 28.93 -37.58
CA LEU A 12 -12.61 27.50 -37.63
C LEU A 12 -11.52 26.64 -36.96
N GLY A 13 -10.25 26.98 -37.19
CA GLY A 13 -9.12 26.35 -36.51
C GLY A 13 -9.12 26.60 -35.00
N ALA A 14 -9.37 27.84 -34.57
CA ALA A 14 -9.44 28.20 -33.15
C ALA A 14 -10.58 27.48 -32.42
N THR A 15 -11.77 27.40 -33.03
CA THR A 15 -12.90 26.67 -32.44
C THR A 15 -12.63 25.17 -32.35
N ALA A 16 -12.04 24.56 -33.39
CA ALA A 16 -11.67 23.16 -33.36
C ALA A 16 -10.63 22.85 -32.27
N CYS A 17 -9.63 23.72 -32.14
CA CYS A 17 -8.59 23.59 -31.12
C CYS A 17 -9.18 23.74 -29.70
N SER A 18 -10.03 24.73 -29.49
CA SER A 18 -10.72 24.94 -28.20
C SER A 18 -11.59 23.74 -27.82
N LEU A 19 -12.35 23.19 -28.77
CA LEU A 19 -13.19 22.02 -28.53
C LEU A 19 -12.36 20.79 -28.17
N LEU A 20 -11.24 20.59 -28.86
CA LEU A 20 -10.32 19.48 -28.59
C LEU A 20 -9.71 19.59 -27.18
N VAL A 21 -9.27 20.78 -26.79
CA VAL A 21 -8.75 21.03 -25.44
C VAL A 21 -9.81 20.73 -24.38
N LEU A 22 -11.06 21.15 -24.60
CA LEU A 22 -12.15 20.90 -23.68
C LEU A 22 -12.43 19.40 -23.52
N ILE A 23 -12.47 18.65 -24.63
CA ILE A 23 -12.68 17.19 -24.63
C ILE A 23 -11.57 16.48 -23.86
N VAL A 24 -10.30 16.83 -24.11
CA VAL A 24 -9.16 16.23 -23.42
C VAL A 24 -9.20 16.53 -21.91
N LEU A 25 -9.58 17.74 -21.52
CA LEU A 25 -9.68 18.13 -20.12
C LEU A 25 -10.78 17.35 -19.38
N VAL A 26 -11.95 17.18 -20.00
CA VAL A 26 -13.05 16.38 -19.44
C VAL A 26 -12.69 14.89 -19.40
N ALA A 27 -12.08 14.35 -20.45
CA ALA A 27 -11.65 12.95 -20.49
C ALA A 27 -10.56 12.66 -19.44
N SER A 28 -9.66 13.60 -19.19
CA SER A 28 -8.61 13.47 -18.16
C SER A 28 -9.16 13.54 -16.74
N ALA A 29 -10.26 14.27 -16.52
CA ALA A 29 -10.90 14.42 -15.22
C ALA A 29 -11.65 13.16 -14.76
N ILE A 30 -12.13 12.34 -15.71
CA ILE A 30 -12.90 11.13 -15.42
C ILE A 30 -11.93 9.95 -15.38
N ARG A 31 -11.58 9.49 -14.17
CA ARG A 31 -10.79 8.26 -13.99
C ARG A 31 -11.67 7.15 -13.41
N ILE A 32 -11.66 6.00 -14.08
CA ILE A 32 -12.29 4.77 -13.61
C ILE A 32 -11.29 4.04 -12.72
N VAL A 33 -11.69 3.76 -11.47
CA VAL A 33 -10.86 3.07 -10.47
C VAL A 33 -11.33 1.62 -10.32
N PRO A 34 -10.44 0.62 -10.47
CA PRO A 34 -10.76 -0.79 -10.23
C PRO A 34 -11.19 -1.07 -8.78
N GLU A 35 -12.12 -2.00 -8.60
CA GLU A 35 -12.76 -2.34 -7.31
C GLU A 35 -11.77 -2.76 -6.19
N ASN A 36 -10.69 -3.36 -6.61
CA ASN A 36 -9.61 -3.94 -5.82
C ASN A 36 -8.49 -2.94 -5.48
N SER A 37 -8.68 -1.65 -5.77
CA SER A 37 -7.73 -0.59 -5.44
C SER A 37 -8.41 0.55 -4.70
N LYS A 38 -7.80 1.00 -3.58
CA LYS A 38 -8.23 2.22 -2.89
C LYS A 38 -7.50 3.41 -3.52
N LEU A 39 -8.25 4.47 -3.84
CA LEU A 39 -7.70 5.69 -4.38
C LEU A 39 -7.59 6.73 -3.27
N SER A 40 -6.37 7.01 -2.83
CA SER A 40 -6.11 8.10 -1.88
C SER A 40 -5.94 9.39 -2.67
N ILE A 41 -6.82 10.37 -2.43
CA ILE A 41 -6.77 11.67 -3.10
C ILE A 41 -5.99 12.66 -2.22
N PHE A 42 -4.92 13.18 -2.80
CA PHE A 42 -4.13 14.26 -2.23
C PHE A 42 -4.41 15.54 -3.01
N ARG A 43 -4.88 16.57 -2.32
CA ARG A 43 -5.05 17.92 -2.89
C ARG A 43 -4.03 18.82 -2.23
N LEU A 44 -3.15 19.42 -3.02
CA LEU A 44 -2.15 20.38 -2.54
C LEU A 44 -1.28 19.82 -1.39
N GLY A 45 -0.99 18.51 -1.40
CA GLY A 45 -0.19 17.86 -0.36
C GLY A 45 -0.96 17.48 0.92
N ARG A 46 -2.26 17.79 1.02
CA ARG A 46 -3.12 17.34 2.13
C ARG A 46 -3.97 16.14 1.70
N TYR A 47 -3.94 15.09 2.52
CA TYR A 47 -4.80 13.93 2.36
C TYR A 47 -6.25 14.33 2.68
N ILE A 48 -7.15 14.18 1.70
CA ILE A 48 -8.58 14.51 1.88
C ILE A 48 -9.38 13.29 2.30
N GLY A 49 -8.99 12.10 1.83
CA GLY A 49 -9.66 10.86 2.14
C GLY A 49 -9.44 9.81 1.06
N ASP A 50 -9.79 8.58 1.40
CA ASP A 50 -9.87 7.48 0.46
C ASP A 50 -11.23 7.53 -0.23
N GLN A 51 -11.21 7.57 -1.56
CA GLN A 51 -12.42 7.36 -2.32
C GLN A 51 -12.59 5.88 -2.64
N GLY A 52 -13.80 5.40 -2.38
CA GLY A 52 -14.21 4.04 -2.68
C GLY A 52 -14.15 3.75 -4.18
N PRO A 53 -14.21 2.47 -4.55
CA PRO A 53 -14.15 2.04 -5.94
C PRO A 53 -15.33 2.59 -6.75
N GLY A 54 -15.08 2.98 -8.00
CA GLY A 54 -16.09 3.58 -8.87
C GLY A 54 -15.58 4.69 -9.78
N LEU A 55 -16.51 5.53 -10.23
CA LEU A 55 -16.22 6.71 -11.04
C LEU A 55 -15.74 7.85 -10.13
N VAL A 56 -14.44 8.16 -10.18
CA VAL A 56 -13.86 9.22 -9.35
C VAL A 56 -13.50 10.41 -10.24
N PHE A 57 -14.06 11.57 -9.91
CA PHE A 57 -13.68 12.84 -10.53
C PHE A 57 -12.41 13.36 -9.86
N VAL A 58 -11.30 13.33 -10.60
CA VAL A 58 -9.99 13.82 -10.14
C VAL A 58 -9.62 14.98 -11.04
N MET A 59 -9.49 16.20 -10.47
CA MET A 59 -9.03 17.33 -11.26
C MET A 59 -7.53 17.16 -11.60
N PRO A 60 -7.14 16.98 -12.87
CA PRO A 60 -5.78 16.56 -13.25
C PRO A 60 -4.69 17.58 -12.87
N LEU A 61 -5.07 18.85 -12.64
CA LEU A 61 -4.14 19.93 -12.33
C LEU A 61 -3.87 20.09 -10.82
N ILE A 62 -4.84 19.75 -9.96
CA ILE A 62 -4.81 20.05 -8.52
C ILE A 62 -4.74 18.78 -7.68
N ASP A 63 -5.41 17.72 -8.13
CA ASP A 63 -5.61 16.50 -7.38
C ASP A 63 -4.63 15.42 -7.88
N ARG A 64 -3.85 14.85 -6.95
CA ARG A 64 -3.05 13.65 -7.20
C ARG A 64 -3.76 12.45 -6.61
N ALA A 65 -4.18 11.55 -7.49
CA ALA A 65 -4.75 10.26 -7.13
C ALA A 65 -3.65 9.19 -7.12
N ILE A 66 -3.37 8.61 -5.95
CA ILE A 66 -2.44 7.50 -5.80
C ILE A 66 -3.26 6.23 -5.56
N ARG A 67 -3.01 5.19 -6.36
CA ARG A 67 -3.61 3.87 -6.17
C ARG A 67 -2.77 3.11 -5.16
N ILE A 68 -3.38 2.70 -4.05
CA ILE A 68 -2.74 1.83 -3.07
C ILE A 68 -3.28 0.42 -3.29
N ASN A 69 -2.39 -0.51 -3.65
CA ASN A 69 -2.71 -1.92 -3.74
C ASN A 69 -2.76 -2.49 -2.32
N VAL A 70 -3.91 -3.03 -1.92
CA VAL A 70 -4.11 -3.62 -0.59
C VAL A 70 -3.26 -4.89 -0.41
N ASN A 71 -2.66 -5.42 -1.48
CA ASN A 71 -1.91 -6.67 -1.44
C ASN A 71 -0.45 -6.56 -0.94
N ASP A 72 0.13 -5.36 -0.85
CA ASP A 72 1.54 -5.21 -0.46
C ASP A 72 1.80 -5.49 1.03
N GLN A 73 0.75 -5.49 1.86
CA GLN A 73 0.86 -5.88 3.28
C GLN A 73 0.91 -7.40 3.51
N VAL A 74 0.50 -8.22 2.52
CA VAL A 74 0.31 -9.66 2.74
C VAL A 74 1.63 -10.44 2.60
N GLN A 75 2.61 -9.92 1.86
CA GLN A 75 3.90 -10.62 1.65
C GLN A 75 4.79 -10.67 2.91
N HIS A 76 4.69 -9.69 3.82
CA HIS A 76 5.48 -9.70 5.07
C HIS A 76 4.89 -10.64 6.14
N ALA A 77 3.57 -10.84 6.17
CA ALA A 77 2.93 -11.75 7.11
C ALA A 77 3.19 -13.24 6.79
N GLN A 78 3.47 -13.57 5.53
CA GLN A 78 3.71 -14.95 5.09
C GLN A 78 5.07 -15.51 5.54
N ALA A 79 6.06 -14.66 5.79
CA ALA A 79 7.37 -15.10 6.32
C ALA A 79 7.26 -15.68 7.74
N LEU A 80 6.35 -15.18 8.57
CA LEU A 80 6.06 -15.73 9.91
C LEU A 80 5.40 -17.11 9.82
N GLN A 81 4.63 -17.36 8.76
CA GLN A 81 4.01 -18.68 8.53
C GLN A 81 5.05 -19.74 8.13
N GLN A 82 6.17 -19.35 7.50
CA GLN A 82 7.27 -20.26 7.19
C GLN A 82 8.09 -20.68 8.43
N MET A 83 7.96 -19.98 9.56
CA MET A 83 8.60 -20.36 10.83
C MET A 83 7.78 -21.41 11.61
N TRP A 84 6.52 -21.63 11.23
CA TRP A 84 5.65 -22.61 11.87
C TRP A 84 6.15 -24.04 11.62
N GLY A 85 6.54 -24.75 12.68
CA GLY A 85 6.99 -26.14 12.62
C GLY A 85 8.50 -26.34 12.39
N VAL A 86 9.30 -25.28 12.27
CA VAL A 86 10.76 -25.36 12.23
C VAL A 86 11.30 -25.71 13.63
N ILE A 87 12.37 -26.52 13.68
CA ILE A 87 13.02 -26.96 14.92
C ILE A 87 14.19 -26.02 15.22
N GLY A 88 14.26 -25.51 16.44
CA GLY A 88 15.34 -24.67 16.96
C GLY A 88 15.93 -25.20 18.26
N GLU A 89 17.02 -24.59 18.73
CA GLU A 89 17.70 -24.96 19.98
C GLU A 89 17.65 -23.82 21.00
N THR A 90 17.41 -24.14 22.27
CA THR A 90 17.35 -23.16 23.36
C THR A 90 18.77 -22.74 23.77
N GLN A 91 19.10 -21.45 23.64
CA GLN A 91 20.42 -20.96 24.06
C GLN A 91 20.45 -20.57 25.55
N THR A 92 19.32 -20.18 26.13
CA THR A 92 19.17 -19.89 27.57
C THR A 92 18.07 -20.74 28.21
N PRO A 93 18.10 -20.97 29.53
CA PRO A 93 16.97 -21.59 30.24
C PRO A 93 15.71 -20.74 30.02
N VAL A 94 14.69 -21.29 29.39
CA VAL A 94 13.48 -20.53 29.02
C VAL A 94 12.42 -20.70 30.09
N HIS A 95 12.16 -19.63 30.85
CA HIS A 95 11.02 -19.50 31.74
C HIS A 95 10.52 -18.05 31.72
N THR A 96 9.32 -17.83 31.21
CA THR A 96 8.67 -16.49 31.07
C THR A 96 9.31 -15.54 30.05
N ASP A 97 10.65 -15.52 29.90
CA ASP A 97 11.37 -14.79 28.85
C ASP A 97 12.72 -15.47 28.57
N GLY A 98 12.92 -16.05 27.39
CA GLY A 98 14.17 -16.74 27.03
C GLY A 98 14.45 -16.68 25.54
N HIS A 99 15.61 -17.19 25.10
CA HIS A 99 16.02 -17.08 23.71
C HIS A 99 16.26 -18.46 23.06
N VAL A 100 15.73 -18.63 21.85
CA VAL A 100 15.88 -19.84 21.03
C VAL A 100 16.53 -19.47 19.69
N GLU A 101 17.42 -20.32 19.20
CA GLU A 101 18.00 -20.20 17.88
C GLU A 101 17.19 -21.03 16.88
N VAL A 102 16.59 -20.35 15.90
CA VAL A 102 15.83 -20.97 14.82
C VAL A 102 16.44 -20.52 13.50
N SER A 103 16.87 -21.46 12.67
CA SER A 103 17.48 -21.17 11.35
C SER A 103 18.70 -20.23 11.40
N GLY A 104 19.50 -20.29 12.47
CA GLY A 104 20.68 -19.44 12.66
C GLY A 104 20.40 -18.02 13.16
N GLN A 105 19.16 -17.75 13.59
CA GLN A 105 18.75 -16.46 14.17
C GLN A 105 18.23 -16.66 15.60
N VAL A 106 18.58 -15.73 16.49
CA VAL A 106 18.15 -15.74 17.90
C VAL A 106 16.81 -15.02 18.04
N TRP A 107 15.81 -15.69 18.60
CA TRP A 107 14.45 -15.20 18.80
C TRP A 107 14.04 -15.26 20.27
N SER A 108 13.25 -14.29 20.73
CA SER A 108 12.60 -14.36 22.05
C SER A 108 11.49 -15.41 22.04
N ALA A 109 11.48 -16.28 23.04
CA ALA A 109 10.55 -17.39 23.17
C ALA A 109 10.02 -17.47 24.60
N VAL A 110 8.75 -17.86 24.71
CA VAL A 110 8.05 -18.07 25.96
C VAL A 110 7.57 -19.52 26.01
N SER A 111 7.86 -20.20 27.11
CA SER A 111 7.39 -21.57 27.37
C SER A 111 6.61 -21.62 28.67
N HIS A 112 5.48 -22.34 28.66
CA HIS A 112 4.67 -22.60 29.85
C HIS A 112 5.28 -23.65 30.79
N ALA A 113 6.27 -24.40 30.32
CA ALA A 113 7.02 -25.39 31.09
C ALA A 113 8.52 -25.07 31.07
N PRO A 114 9.28 -25.38 32.14
CA PRO A 114 10.72 -25.17 32.20
C PRO A 114 11.44 -25.93 31.08
N LEU A 115 12.21 -25.21 30.25
CA LEU A 115 13.06 -25.81 29.22
C LEU A 115 14.55 -25.56 29.56
N PRO A 116 15.35 -26.61 29.82
CA PRO A 116 16.80 -26.49 29.98
C PRO A 116 17.49 -26.03 28.68
N ALA A 117 18.62 -25.34 28.80
CA ALA A 117 19.43 -24.96 27.64
C ALA A 117 19.89 -26.20 26.83
N GLY A 118 19.93 -26.07 25.51
CA GLY A 118 20.26 -27.17 24.58
C GLY A 118 19.09 -28.11 24.27
N THR A 119 17.89 -27.83 24.77
CA THR A 119 16.68 -28.60 24.42
C THR A 119 16.23 -28.23 23.01
N LYS A 120 16.05 -29.24 22.15
CA LYS A 120 15.44 -29.08 20.82
C LYS A 120 13.95 -28.76 20.96
N VAL A 121 13.53 -27.62 20.43
CA VAL A 121 12.17 -27.10 20.55
C VAL A 121 11.53 -26.93 19.17
N ARG A 122 10.23 -27.19 19.09
CA ARG A 122 9.41 -26.92 17.90
C ARG A 122 8.66 -25.62 18.10
N VAL A 123 8.68 -24.73 17.10
CA VAL A 123 7.88 -23.51 17.14
C VAL A 123 6.39 -23.88 17.01
N VAL A 124 5.63 -23.65 18.09
CA VAL A 124 4.18 -23.93 18.16
C VAL A 124 3.33 -22.69 17.94
N LYS A 125 3.84 -21.47 18.18
CA LYS A 125 3.11 -20.22 17.93
C LYS A 125 4.06 -19.04 17.94
N VAL A 126 3.86 -18.08 17.04
CA VAL A 126 4.56 -16.79 17.06
C VAL A 126 3.69 -15.78 17.83
N VAL A 127 4.27 -15.12 18.82
CA VAL A 127 3.63 -14.02 19.56
C VAL A 127 4.29 -12.72 19.10
N LEU A 128 3.47 -11.74 18.72
CA LEU A 128 3.96 -10.42 18.35
C LEU A 128 3.97 -9.54 19.61
N GLU A 129 5.11 -8.91 19.89
CA GLU A 129 5.21 -7.84 20.87
C GLU A 129 4.72 -6.54 20.23
N VAL A 130 3.76 -5.87 20.89
CA VAL A 130 3.18 -4.61 20.40
C VAL A 130 3.37 -3.53 21.45
N GLU A 131 4.01 -2.42 21.06
CA GLU A 131 4.12 -1.23 21.88
C GLU A 131 3.04 -0.22 21.47
N LYS A 132 2.40 0.40 22.44
CA LYS A 132 1.43 1.48 22.20
C LYS A 132 2.20 2.74 21.79
N LEU A 133 2.11 3.16 20.53
CA LEU A 133 2.51 4.52 20.17
C LEU A 133 1.61 5.52 20.91
N GLY A 134 2.23 6.54 21.52
CA GLY A 134 1.54 7.64 22.20
C GLY A 134 0.57 8.39 21.28
N PRO A 135 -0.25 9.30 21.83
CA PRO A 135 -1.29 10.02 21.08
C PRO A 135 -0.74 10.87 19.93
#